data_AF-A0A9Q3HQE9-F1
#
_entry.id   AF-A0A9Q3HQE9-F1
#
_cell.length_a   1.000
_cell.length_b   1.000
_cell.length_c   1.000
_cell.angle_alpha   90.00
_cell.angle_beta   90.00
_cell.angle_gamma   90.00
#
_symmetry.space_group_name_H-M   'P 1'
#
loop_
_entity.id
_entity.type
_entity.pdbx_description
1 polymer ?
#
loop_
_entity_poly.entity_id
_entity_poly.type
_entity_poly.pdbx_seq_one_letter_code
_entity_poly.pdbx_strand_id
1 'polypeptide(L)'
;QTLQLLSSKSKGPGEFFRNINKLQICFNHQIMLNTMEYADLEDHKGRRTQDNSSTITQTIVDVETCMMSSKMAHLLKSLLKNKQSKCGPTKSVVYTQWTQFLDLIGIALANHSILSAQIDGTITAQAQEKPQENLFNNPECEVLIASIATAGTGLNITCTNIVHLMVRGPP
;
A
#
# COMPACT_ATOMS: atom_id res chain seq x y z
N GLN A 1 -8.50 25.96 -29.45
CA GLN A 1 -9.73 25.50 -28.78
C GLN A 1 -9.48 24.59 -27.55
N THR A 2 -8.23 24.27 -27.20
CA THR A 2 -7.92 23.32 -26.11
C THR A 2 -7.58 23.96 -24.75
N LEU A 3 -7.57 25.29 -24.64
CA LEU A 3 -7.19 26.01 -23.41
C LEU A 3 -8.37 26.69 -22.67
N GLN A 4 -9.62 26.50 -23.12
CA GLN A 4 -10.80 27.06 -22.44
C GLN A 4 -11.48 26.12 -21.43
N LEU A 5 -11.05 24.86 -21.31
CA LEU A 5 -11.65 23.90 -20.38
C LEU A 5 -11.13 23.99 -18.93
N LEU A 6 -10.13 24.84 -18.66
CA LEU A 6 -9.64 25.09 -17.29
C LEU A 6 -10.18 26.39 -16.66
N SER A 7 -11.07 27.10 -17.36
CA SER A 7 -11.72 28.29 -16.83
C SER A 7 -13.16 27.98 -16.39
N SER A 8 -13.33 27.16 -15.35
CA SER A 8 -14.59 27.21 -14.59
C SER A 8 -14.42 26.87 -13.12
N LYS A 9 -14.79 27.87 -12.30
CA LYS A 9 -14.96 27.87 -10.84
C LYS A 9 -13.66 27.67 -10.05
N SER A 10 -13.22 28.75 -9.40
CA SER A 10 -12.36 28.73 -8.22
C SER A 10 -13.06 27.91 -7.13
N LYS A 11 -12.84 26.61 -7.20
CA LYS A 11 -13.21 25.63 -6.20
C LYS A 11 -12.32 25.88 -4.98
N GLY A 12 -12.93 26.08 -3.81
CA GLY A 12 -12.23 26.54 -2.60
C GLY A 12 -11.03 25.66 -2.22
N PRO A 13 -10.15 26.11 -1.30
CA PRO A 13 -8.90 25.42 -0.98
C PRO A 13 -9.08 23.93 -0.65
N GLY A 14 -10.20 23.55 -0.02
CA GLY A 14 -10.52 22.15 0.28
C GLY A 14 -10.70 21.26 -0.95
N GLU A 15 -11.17 21.77 -2.08
CA GLU A 15 -11.33 20.98 -3.31
C GLU A 15 -10.03 20.89 -4.12
N PHE A 16 -9.17 21.92 -4.04
CA PHE A 16 -7.81 21.85 -4.54
C PHE A 16 -6.98 20.77 -3.84
N PHE A 17 -6.97 20.75 -2.49
CA PHE A 17 -6.28 19.70 -1.74
C PHE A 17 -6.90 18.31 -1.96
N ARG A 18 -8.22 18.22 -2.16
CA ARG A 18 -8.89 16.98 -2.55
C ARG A 18 -8.40 16.47 -3.91
N ASN A 19 -8.28 17.34 -4.91
CA ASN A 19 -7.77 16.96 -6.23
C ASN A 19 -6.29 16.59 -6.20
N ILE A 20 -5.49 17.24 -5.36
CA ILE A 20 -4.11 16.82 -5.08
C ILE A 20 -4.09 15.43 -4.47
N ASN A 21 -4.94 15.14 -3.47
CA ASN A 21 -5.03 13.81 -2.87
C ASN A 21 -5.45 12.75 -3.90
N LYS A 22 -6.43 13.05 -4.77
CA LYS A 22 -6.84 12.16 -5.86
C LYS A 22 -5.66 11.87 -6.80
N LEU A 23 -4.96 12.90 -7.28
CA LEU A 23 -3.76 12.74 -8.10
C LEU A 23 -2.67 11.92 -7.40
N GLN A 24 -2.41 12.18 -6.12
CA GLN A 24 -1.41 11.45 -5.31
C GLN A 24 -1.70 9.95 -5.24
N ILE A 25 -2.98 9.58 -5.25
CA ILE A 25 -3.43 8.19 -5.21
C ILE A 25 -3.25 7.52 -6.58
N CYS A 26 -3.54 8.22 -7.68
CA CYS A 26 -3.28 7.71 -9.03
C CYS A 26 -1.80 7.36 -9.27
N PHE A 27 -0.89 8.17 -8.71
CA PHE A 27 0.56 7.97 -8.86
C PHE A 27 1.09 6.70 -8.17
N ASN A 28 0.30 6.06 -7.30
CA ASN A 28 0.65 4.78 -6.70
C ASN A 28 0.11 3.61 -7.51
N HIS A 29 -1.12 3.72 -8.05
CA HIS A 29 -1.72 2.71 -8.90
C HIS A 29 -2.99 3.23 -9.60
N GLN A 30 -3.21 2.90 -10.88
CA GLN A 30 -4.38 3.35 -11.65
C GLN A 30 -5.72 2.84 -11.08
N ILE A 31 -5.76 1.63 -10.50
CA ILE A 31 -6.97 1.08 -9.83
C ILE A 31 -7.44 1.94 -8.65
N MET A 32 -6.53 2.63 -7.94
CA MET A 32 -6.90 3.36 -6.73
C MET A 32 -7.78 4.60 -7.01
N LEU A 33 -7.93 5.00 -8.29
CA LEU A 33 -8.91 6.00 -8.72
C LEU A 33 -10.35 5.51 -8.56
N ASN A 34 -10.62 4.29 -9.01
CA ASN A 34 -11.98 3.72 -8.99
C ASN A 34 -12.43 3.54 -7.54
N THR A 35 -11.55 3.07 -6.64
CA THR A 35 -11.85 2.88 -5.22
C THR A 35 -12.25 4.18 -4.51
N MET A 36 -11.65 5.32 -4.88
CA MET A 36 -12.03 6.63 -4.34
C MET A 36 -13.37 7.13 -4.87
N GLU A 37 -13.68 6.87 -6.14
CA GLU A 37 -14.97 7.22 -6.73
C GLU A 37 -16.13 6.46 -6.04
N TYR A 38 -15.90 5.21 -5.64
CA TYR A 38 -16.86 4.45 -4.82
C TYR A 38 -17.02 4.99 -3.39
N ALA A 39 -15.92 5.40 -2.74
CA ALA A 39 -15.99 5.93 -1.37
C ALA A 39 -16.74 7.27 -1.28
N ASP A 40 -16.63 8.12 -2.30
CA ASP A 40 -17.36 9.40 -2.39
C ASP A 40 -18.90 9.19 -2.56
N LEU A 41 -19.36 8.03 -3.05
CA LEU A 41 -20.80 7.73 -3.25
C LEU A 41 -21.50 7.29 -1.96
N GLU A 42 -20.77 6.70 -1.00
CA GLU A 42 -21.31 6.22 0.28
C GLU A 42 -21.63 7.37 1.26
N ASP A 43 -21.04 8.56 1.05
CA ASP A 43 -21.13 9.71 1.96
C ASP A 43 -22.50 10.45 1.92
N HIS A 44 -23.47 9.93 1.13
CA HIS A 44 -24.85 10.43 1.09
C HIS A 44 -25.88 9.55 1.82
N LYS A 45 -25.48 8.44 2.45
CA LYS A 45 -26.36 7.67 3.34
C LYS A 45 -25.73 7.54 4.72
N GLY A 46 -26.05 8.51 5.58
CA GLY A 46 -25.77 8.42 7.01
C GLY A 46 -26.46 7.20 7.64
N ARG A 47 -25.74 6.09 7.77
CA ARG A 47 -26.03 5.00 8.71
C ARG A 47 -24.76 4.20 9.01
N ARG A 48 -24.24 4.39 10.23
CA ARG A 48 -23.31 3.45 10.87
C ARG A 48 -24.05 2.14 11.13
N THR A 49 -23.74 1.11 10.36
CA THR A 49 -23.88 -0.29 10.78
C THR A 49 -22.48 -0.90 10.76
N GLN A 50 -22.12 -1.56 11.86
CA GLN A 50 -20.90 -2.35 11.99
C GLN A 50 -20.80 -3.37 10.85
N ASP A 51 -19.56 -3.64 10.47
CA ASP A 51 -19.11 -4.72 9.59
C ASP A 51 -19.37 -4.47 8.09
N ASN A 52 -18.42 -3.79 7.42
CA ASN A 52 -18.27 -3.72 5.95
C ASN A 52 -16.87 -3.19 5.54
N SER A 53 -15.81 -3.48 6.30
CA SER A 53 -14.44 -3.04 5.95
C SER A 53 -13.77 -3.94 4.90
N SER A 54 -14.57 -4.64 4.08
CA SER A 54 -14.19 -5.84 3.34
C SER A 54 -14.86 -5.91 1.95
N THR A 55 -14.83 -4.80 1.20
CA THR A 55 -15.29 -4.79 -0.21
C THR A 55 -14.28 -4.13 -1.16
N ILE A 56 -13.01 -4.53 -1.03
CA ILE A 56 -12.24 -4.92 -2.22
C ILE A 56 -12.11 -6.44 -2.13
N THR A 57 -13.24 -7.13 -2.01
CA THR A 57 -13.31 -8.58 -2.13
C THR A 57 -13.07 -8.89 -3.59
N GLN A 58 -11.86 -9.35 -3.92
CA GLN A 58 -11.61 -10.36 -4.96
C GLN A 58 -12.18 -10.06 -6.36
N THR A 59 -12.38 -8.79 -6.74
CA THR A 59 -12.43 -8.45 -8.17
C THR A 59 -11.00 -8.62 -8.63
N ILE A 60 -10.75 -9.68 -9.41
CA ILE A 60 -9.44 -10.16 -9.86
C ILE A 60 -8.54 -8.96 -10.21
N VAL A 61 -7.74 -8.51 -9.24
CA VAL A 61 -6.64 -7.59 -9.54
C VAL A 61 -5.59 -8.51 -10.12
N ASP A 62 -5.59 -8.62 -11.44
CA ASP A 62 -4.59 -9.45 -12.12
C ASP A 62 -3.19 -8.84 -11.91
N VAL A 63 -2.19 -9.72 -12.03
CA VAL A 63 -0.77 -9.33 -11.89
C VAL A 63 -0.43 -8.22 -12.87
N GLU A 64 -1.02 -8.25 -14.08
CA GLU A 64 -0.80 -7.25 -15.12
C GLU A 64 -1.20 -5.84 -14.65
N THR A 65 -2.34 -5.71 -14.00
CA THR A 65 -2.83 -4.43 -13.50
C THR A 65 -1.96 -3.96 -12.33
N CYS A 66 -1.59 -4.83 -11.39
CA CYS A 66 -0.60 -4.55 -10.33
C CYS A 66 0.72 -3.99 -10.88
N MET A 67 1.17 -4.52 -12.02
CA MET A 67 2.42 -4.15 -12.68
C MET A 67 2.36 -2.84 -13.48
N MET A 68 1.17 -2.27 -13.69
CA MET A 68 1.02 -0.96 -14.33
C MET A 68 1.61 0.18 -13.48
N SER A 69 1.84 -0.04 -12.18
CA SER A 69 2.56 0.89 -11.31
C SER A 69 4.07 0.68 -11.42
N SER A 70 4.80 1.74 -11.78
CA SER A 70 6.27 1.72 -11.84
C SER A 70 6.91 1.42 -10.47
N LYS A 71 6.22 1.77 -9.37
CA LYS A 71 6.63 1.45 -8.00
C LYS A 71 6.49 -0.04 -7.70
N MET A 72 5.35 -0.64 -8.07
CA MET A 72 5.11 -2.08 -7.93
C MET A 72 6.07 -2.91 -8.76
N ALA A 73 6.29 -2.52 -10.03
CA ALA A 73 7.23 -3.19 -10.91
C ALA A 73 8.65 -3.18 -10.33
N HIS A 74 9.11 -2.05 -9.77
CA HIS A 74 10.42 -1.96 -9.12
C HIS A 74 10.49 -2.75 -7.81
N LEU A 75 9.44 -2.73 -6.99
CA LEU A 75 9.37 -3.51 -5.77
C LEU A 75 9.59 -5.00 -6.06
N LEU A 76 8.77 -5.55 -6.95
CA LEU A 76 8.80 -6.97 -7.28
C LEU A 76 10.12 -7.36 -7.93
N LYS A 77 10.64 -6.54 -8.85
CA LYS A 77 11.97 -6.75 -9.45
C LYS A 77 13.07 -6.81 -8.37
N SER A 78 13.02 -5.92 -7.38
CA SER A 78 14.00 -5.90 -6.29
C SER A 78 13.89 -7.14 -5.41
N LEU A 79 12.68 -7.51 -4.99
CA LEU A 79 12.44 -8.66 -4.12
C LEU A 79 12.81 -9.98 -4.80
N LEU A 80 12.43 -10.17 -6.07
CA LEU A 80 12.78 -11.36 -6.85
C LEU A 80 14.30 -11.48 -7.05
N LYS A 81 15.00 -10.36 -7.22
CA LYS A 81 16.47 -10.35 -7.29
C LYS A 81 17.09 -10.79 -5.96
N ASN A 82 16.55 -10.33 -4.84
CA ASN A 82 17.02 -10.72 -3.51
C ASN A 82 16.83 -12.22 -3.24
N LYS A 83 15.68 -12.76 -3.65
CA LYS A 83 15.35 -14.20 -3.54
C LYS A 83 16.32 -15.10 -4.31
N GLN A 84 16.88 -14.61 -5.41
CA GLN A 84 17.88 -15.34 -6.22
C GLN A 84 19.32 -15.18 -5.69
N SER A 85 19.55 -14.35 -4.68
CA SER A 85 20.88 -14.08 -4.17
C SER A 85 21.44 -15.28 -3.40
N LYS A 86 22.74 -15.56 -3.57
CA LYS A 86 23.42 -16.68 -2.89
C LYS A 86 23.89 -16.34 -1.46
N CYS A 87 23.64 -15.11 -0.99
CA CYS A 87 24.12 -14.61 0.30
C CYS A 87 23.21 -14.95 1.50
N GLY A 88 22.23 -15.85 1.33
CA GLY A 88 21.28 -16.24 2.36
C GLY A 88 19.96 -15.45 2.30
N PRO A 89 19.02 -15.75 3.22
CA PRO A 89 17.69 -15.13 3.21
C PRO A 89 17.79 -13.62 3.45
N THR A 90 17.30 -12.84 2.49
CA THR A 90 17.26 -11.37 2.57
C THR A 90 15.87 -10.93 2.98
N LYS A 91 15.74 -10.26 4.13
CA LYS A 91 14.44 -9.77 4.62
C LYS A 91 14.26 -8.30 4.26
N SER A 92 13.04 -7.94 3.88
CA SER A 92 12.70 -6.59 3.42
C SER A 92 11.48 -6.03 4.17
N VAL A 93 11.46 -4.72 4.39
CA VAL A 93 10.28 -4.02 4.92
C VAL A 93 9.77 -3.04 3.88
N VAL A 94 8.46 -3.03 3.63
CA VAL A 94 7.80 -2.13 2.69
C VAL A 94 6.90 -1.16 3.47
N TYR A 95 7.22 0.12 3.44
CA TYR A 95 6.41 1.17 4.07
C TYR A 95 5.54 1.91 3.06
N THR A 96 4.25 2.10 3.39
CA THR A 96 3.32 2.96 2.62
C THR A 96 2.43 3.79 3.55
N GLN A 97 1.99 4.96 3.08
CA GLN A 97 1.03 5.81 3.79
C GLN A 97 -0.42 5.36 3.52
N TRP A 98 -0.66 4.59 2.46
CA TRP A 98 -2.00 4.23 1.99
C TRP A 98 -2.31 2.78 2.34
N THR A 99 -3.32 2.55 3.18
CA THR A 99 -3.75 1.21 3.59
C THR A 99 -4.22 0.36 2.40
N GLN A 100 -4.97 0.94 1.47
CA GLN A 100 -5.37 0.25 0.23
C GLN A 100 -4.17 -0.22 -0.61
N PHE A 101 -3.03 0.48 -0.53
CA PHE A 101 -1.82 0.05 -1.22
C PHE A 101 -1.13 -1.11 -0.50
N LEU A 102 -1.29 -1.26 0.83
CA LEU A 102 -0.82 -2.44 1.56
C LEU A 102 -1.46 -3.71 0.99
N ASP A 103 -2.77 -3.67 0.78
CA ASP A 103 -3.53 -4.82 0.29
C ASP A 103 -3.12 -5.20 -1.14
N LEU A 104 -2.93 -4.20 -2.01
CA LEU A 104 -2.41 -4.41 -3.36
C LEU A 104 -1.00 -5.03 -3.36
N ILE A 105 -0.11 -4.55 -2.48
CA ILE A 105 1.22 -5.15 -2.32
C ILE A 105 1.08 -6.59 -1.85
N GLY A 106 0.24 -6.87 -0.84
CA GLY A 106 0.02 -8.21 -0.32
C GLY A 106 -0.44 -9.20 -1.41
N ILE A 107 -1.41 -8.80 -2.22
CA ILE A 107 -1.90 -9.59 -3.37
C ILE A 107 -0.76 -9.85 -4.37
N ALA A 108 0.01 -8.81 -4.72
CA ALA A 108 1.11 -8.95 -5.67
C ALA A 108 2.22 -9.89 -5.16
N LEU A 109 2.58 -9.80 -3.89
CA LEU A 109 3.58 -10.69 -3.26
C LEU A 109 3.09 -12.14 -3.22
N ALA A 110 1.84 -12.37 -2.85
CA ALA A 110 1.24 -13.69 -2.82
C ALA A 110 1.26 -14.36 -4.21
N ASN A 111 0.92 -13.60 -5.26
CA ASN A 111 0.95 -14.08 -6.65
C ASN A 111 2.37 -14.45 -7.13
N HIS A 112 3.42 -13.87 -6.53
CA HIS A 112 4.82 -14.21 -6.81
C HIS A 112 5.42 -15.20 -5.80
N SER A 113 4.59 -15.83 -4.97
CA SER A 113 5.03 -16.78 -3.93
C SER A 113 6.07 -16.17 -2.98
N ILE A 114 5.90 -14.89 -2.63
CA ILE A 114 6.68 -14.20 -1.62
C ILE A 114 5.83 -14.13 -0.36
N LEU A 115 6.22 -14.87 0.68
CA LEU A 115 5.49 -14.86 1.94
C LEU A 115 5.76 -13.55 2.67
N SER A 116 4.68 -12.91 3.11
CA SER A 116 4.74 -11.62 3.78
C SER A 116 3.87 -11.58 5.03
N ALA A 117 4.23 -10.68 5.94
CA ALA A 117 3.41 -10.28 7.08
C ALA A 117 2.95 -8.82 6.88
N GLN A 118 1.82 -8.43 7.46
CA GLN A 118 1.26 -7.08 7.31
C GLN A 118 0.98 -6.46 8.69
N ILE A 119 1.32 -5.18 8.83
CA ILE A 119 1.03 -4.38 10.02
C ILE A 119 0.46 -3.02 9.60
N ASP A 120 -0.70 -2.66 10.14
CA ASP A 120 -1.28 -1.33 9.97
C ASP A 120 -1.51 -0.62 11.32
N GLY A 121 -1.90 0.66 11.25
CA GLY A 121 -2.12 1.50 12.42
C GLY A 121 -3.37 1.17 13.24
N THR A 122 -4.18 0.17 12.83
CA THR A 122 -5.34 -0.30 13.59
C THR A 122 -4.97 -1.41 14.58
N ILE A 123 -3.82 -2.05 14.39
CA ILE A 123 -3.33 -3.15 15.23
C ILE A 123 -2.71 -2.59 16.51
N THR A 124 -3.09 -3.14 17.67
CA THR A 124 -2.51 -2.78 18.98
C THR A 124 -1.04 -3.17 19.05
N ALA A 125 -0.23 -2.47 19.85
CA ALA A 125 1.20 -2.76 19.99
C ALA A 125 1.49 -4.26 20.29
N GLN A 126 0.72 -4.88 21.18
CA GLN A 126 0.85 -6.30 21.50
C GLN A 126 0.52 -7.22 20.30
N ALA A 127 -0.44 -6.84 19.45
CA ALA A 127 -0.79 -7.62 18.27
C ALA A 127 0.20 -7.41 17.10
N GLN A 128 1.02 -6.35 17.14
CA GLN A 128 2.12 -6.14 16.17
C GLN A 128 3.28 -7.11 16.37
N GLU A 129 3.48 -7.60 17.60
CA GLU A 129 4.58 -8.51 17.96
C GLU A 129 4.56 -9.77 17.10
N LYS A 130 3.38 -10.38 16.90
CA LYS A 130 3.27 -11.65 16.16
C LYS A 130 3.71 -11.55 14.69
N PRO A 131 3.26 -10.57 13.89
CA PRO A 131 3.80 -10.32 12.55
C PRO A 131 5.32 -10.06 12.53
N GLN A 132 5.84 -9.34 13.53
CA GLN A 132 7.27 -9.05 13.64
C GLN A 132 8.09 -10.30 13.98
N GLU A 133 7.61 -11.12 14.91
CA GLU A 133 8.21 -12.41 15.24
C GLU A 133 8.17 -13.37 14.07
N ASN A 134 7.08 -13.37 13.29
CA ASN A 134 7.03 -14.15 12.05
C ASN A 134 8.10 -13.68 11.07
N LEU A 135 8.25 -12.36 10.86
CA LEU A 135 9.35 -11.84 10.06
C LEU A 135 10.71 -12.23 10.65
N PHE A 136 10.91 -12.25 11.97
CA PHE A 136 12.21 -12.54 12.56
C PHE A 136 12.57 -14.03 12.48
N ASN A 137 11.67 -14.90 12.93
CA ASN A 137 11.92 -16.32 13.19
C ASN A 137 11.61 -17.23 11.99
N ASN A 138 10.74 -16.81 11.06
CA ASN A 138 10.40 -17.60 9.89
C ASN A 138 11.36 -17.28 8.74
N PRO A 139 12.16 -18.24 8.23
CA PRO A 139 13.03 -18.00 7.07
C PRO A 139 12.25 -17.83 5.78
N GLU A 140 11.03 -18.37 5.68
CA GLU A 140 10.16 -18.24 4.51
C GLU A 140 9.52 -16.85 4.44
N CYS A 141 9.35 -16.16 5.58
CA CYS A 141 8.80 -14.81 5.61
C CYS A 141 9.87 -13.80 5.21
N GLU A 142 9.82 -13.38 3.95
CA GLU A 142 10.81 -12.51 3.33
C GLU A 142 10.46 -11.03 3.48
N VAL A 143 9.17 -10.69 3.62
CA VAL A 143 8.69 -9.30 3.55
C VAL A 143 7.74 -8.94 4.68
N LEU A 144 7.95 -7.78 5.30
CA LEU A 144 6.97 -7.14 6.17
C LEU A 144 6.41 -5.89 5.49
N ILE A 145 5.10 -5.85 5.29
CA ILE A 145 4.38 -4.70 4.75
C ILE A 145 3.84 -3.89 5.94
N ALA A 146 4.20 -2.62 6.04
CA ALA A 146 3.86 -1.78 7.17
C ALA A 146 3.30 -0.43 6.73
N SER A 147 2.28 0.07 7.44
CA SER A 147 1.85 1.46 7.28
C SER A 147 2.88 2.42 7.91
N ILE A 148 3.06 3.63 7.38
CA ILE A 148 3.94 4.63 8.03
C ILE A 148 3.48 4.96 9.46
N ALA A 149 2.18 4.87 9.73
CA ALA A 149 1.62 5.12 11.06
C ALA A 149 2.21 4.20 12.14
N THR A 150 2.72 3.02 11.77
CA THR A 150 3.30 2.04 12.70
C THR A 150 4.80 2.24 12.91
N ALA A 151 5.44 3.12 12.15
CA ALA A 151 6.87 3.41 12.33
C ALA A 151 7.16 4.11 13.67
N GLY A 152 6.18 4.82 14.24
CA GLY A 152 6.30 5.52 15.52
C GLY A 152 6.06 4.67 16.77
N THR A 153 5.69 3.39 16.63
CA THR A 153 5.28 2.53 17.75
C THR A 153 6.37 1.56 18.23
N GLY A 154 7.60 1.66 17.71
CA GLY A 154 8.73 0.84 18.17
C GLY A 154 8.89 -0.48 17.40
N LEU A 155 8.61 -0.49 16.10
CA LEU A 155 8.76 -1.65 15.24
C LEU A 155 10.23 -2.15 15.21
N ASN A 156 10.52 -3.29 15.85
CA ASN A 156 11.80 -3.98 15.75
C ASN A 156 11.98 -4.60 14.35
N ILE A 157 12.79 -3.94 13.52
CA ILE A 157 13.13 -4.36 12.15
C ILE A 157 14.61 -4.75 12.00
N THR A 158 15.28 -5.10 13.11
CA THR A 158 16.72 -5.42 13.13
C THR A 158 17.12 -6.60 12.24
N CYS A 159 16.18 -7.51 11.93
CA CYS A 159 16.41 -8.62 11.00
C CYS A 159 16.30 -8.23 9.51
N THR A 160 15.97 -6.97 9.21
CA THR A 160 15.70 -6.51 7.84
C THR A 160 16.97 -5.94 7.20
N ASN A 161 17.22 -6.32 5.95
CA ASN A 161 18.37 -5.83 5.18
C ASN A 161 18.00 -4.62 4.31
N ILE A 162 16.78 -4.58 3.78
CA ILE A 162 16.35 -3.60 2.78
C ILE A 162 15.01 -2.98 3.18
N VAL A 163 14.93 -1.66 3.08
CA VAL A 163 13.68 -0.91 3.30
C VAL A 163 13.22 -0.31 1.98
N HIS A 164 12.00 -0.68 1.57
CA HIS A 164 11.31 -0.11 0.42
C HIS A 164 10.32 0.95 0.89
N LEU A 165 10.55 2.18 0.50
CA LEU A 165 9.63 3.27 0.79
C LEU A 165 8.71 3.48 -0.41
N MET A 166 7.45 3.08 -0.26
CA MET A 166 6.41 3.18 -1.28
C MET A 166 5.52 4.41 -1.08
N VAL A 167 6.10 5.48 -0.55
CA VAL A 167 5.41 6.76 -0.41
C VAL A 167 5.93 7.78 -1.39
N ARG A 168 5.29 8.95 -1.37
CA ARG A 168 5.66 10.09 -2.20
C ARG A 168 7.16 10.42 -2.06
N GLY A 169 7.87 10.50 -3.18
CA GLY A 169 9.13 11.26 -3.24
C GLY A 169 8.83 12.75 -3.04
N PRO A 170 9.73 13.51 -2.39
CA PRO A 170 9.48 14.93 -2.11
C PRO A 170 9.17 15.71 -3.40
N PRO A 171 8.44 16.85 -3.28
CA PRO A 171 8.24 17.77 -4.41
C PRO A 171 9.57 18.22 -5.02
#